data_AF-A0A7R9KDH0-F1
#
_entry.id   AF-A0A7R9KDH0-F1
#
_cell.length_a   1.000
_cell.length_b   1.000
_cell.length_c   1.000
_cell.angle_alpha   90.00
_cell.angle_beta   90.00
_cell.angle_gamma   90.00
#
_symmetry.space_group_name_H-M   'P 1'
#
loop_
_entity.id
_entity.type
_entity.pdbx_description
1 polymer ?
#
loop_
_entity_poly.entity_id
_entity_poly.type
_entity_poly.pdbx_seq_one_letter_code
_entity_poly.pdbx_strand_id
1 'polypeptide(L)'
;MVDFTGKYTLTSSDNFEAVLEYRGAPKEFIANVKNQSQELEISKTGDEYSMKSITGTNQVQESKYVLGHEHRETMPDGGTQASLVVSDGPNRHIHTVGVGEKQLTAVYELNDNELRVTITAGPVVAVHQDGTLEVGIGRSYDWLLAIKDFTVRPTDIWLCGYHKSGNTWLSEMVSLIMADGVVDRVRERPIEERVPNVFLNYEFNNQLQWFESIPVPRIINSHLQYKLMPSFKSTNCKVFNGDWCQHVNDYWLSYGSGKQPNVLFVAYEELVANAATMVRTIAHFLGKQFADKTVDTIVSHCSLDTMRDNPMANRAELLTTCGTPGARFVRKGVVGDWRSNMTDVESARFDRRYAQRLAAIGLRVCDDMADAQR
;
A
#
# COMPACT_ATOMS: atom_id res chain seq x y z
N MET A 1 -12.69 17.00 -19.42
CA MET A 1 -13.49 17.02 -18.18
C MET A 1 -14.36 15.78 -18.23
N VAL A 2 -14.30 14.92 -17.22
CA VAL A 2 -15.20 13.77 -17.15
C VAL A 2 -16.59 14.30 -16.74
N ASP A 3 -17.61 13.96 -17.51
CA ASP A 3 -19.00 14.28 -17.21
C ASP A 3 -19.73 12.96 -16.97
N PHE A 4 -20.11 12.71 -15.71
CA PHE A 4 -20.84 11.52 -15.26
C PHE A 4 -22.25 11.91 -14.80
N THR A 5 -22.80 12.99 -15.35
CA THR A 5 -24.21 13.32 -15.15
C THR A 5 -25.09 12.30 -15.85
N GLY A 6 -26.20 11.94 -15.21
CA GLY A 6 -27.04 10.86 -15.71
C GLY A 6 -27.95 10.29 -14.64
N LYS A 7 -28.76 9.33 -15.07
CA LYS A 7 -29.62 8.51 -14.21
C LYS A 7 -29.12 7.08 -14.27
N TYR A 8 -28.91 6.50 -13.10
CA TYR A 8 -28.36 5.17 -12.99
C TYR A 8 -29.22 4.32 -12.06
N THR A 9 -29.40 3.06 -12.43
CA THR A 9 -30.18 2.09 -11.66
C THR A 9 -29.23 1.11 -10.98
N LEU A 10 -29.36 0.93 -9.68
CA LEU A 10 -28.55 -0.02 -8.92
C LEU A 10 -28.78 -1.46 -9.44
N THR A 11 -27.75 -2.07 -10.00
CA THR A 11 -27.77 -3.47 -10.48
C THR A 11 -27.08 -4.42 -9.51
N SER A 12 -26.15 -3.92 -8.68
CA SER A 12 -25.44 -4.73 -7.68
C SER A 12 -24.88 -3.87 -6.55
N SER A 13 -24.89 -4.41 -5.32
CA SER A 13 -24.25 -3.79 -4.16
C SER A 13 -23.45 -4.80 -3.34
N ASP A 14 -22.17 -4.52 -3.10
CA ASP A 14 -21.30 -5.34 -2.26
C ASP A 14 -21.16 -4.75 -0.85
N ASN A 15 -21.20 -5.60 0.18
CA ASN A 15 -21.01 -5.28 1.60
C ASN A 15 -22.02 -4.30 2.22
N PHE A 16 -23.12 -3.97 1.52
CA PHE A 16 -24.12 -3.01 1.97
C PHE A 16 -24.75 -3.37 3.32
N GLU A 17 -25.12 -4.65 3.51
CA GLU A 17 -25.74 -5.15 4.75
C GLU A 17 -24.78 -5.05 5.94
N ALA A 18 -23.54 -5.48 5.76
CA ALA A 18 -22.51 -5.43 6.80
C ALA A 18 -22.24 -3.99 7.27
N VAL A 19 -22.33 -3.01 6.36
CA VAL A 19 -22.15 -1.59 6.68
C VAL A 19 -23.35 -1.00 7.42
N LEU A 20 -24.58 -1.40 7.08
CA LEU A 20 -25.77 -0.96 7.82
C LEU A 20 -25.80 -1.57 9.23
N GLU A 21 -25.44 -2.85 9.37
CA GLU A 21 -25.26 -3.49 10.68
C GLU A 21 -24.20 -2.73 11.49
N TYR A 22 -23.12 -2.31 10.83
CA TYR A 22 -22.05 -1.53 11.44
C TYR A 22 -22.46 -0.12 11.89
N ARG A 23 -23.39 0.53 11.16
CA ARG A 23 -24.00 1.81 11.54
C ARG A 23 -25.00 1.66 12.70
N GLY A 24 -25.17 0.46 13.25
CA GLY A 24 -26.18 0.17 14.28
C GLY A 24 -27.61 0.25 13.75
N ALA A 25 -27.80 0.11 12.43
CA ALA A 25 -29.14 0.15 11.85
C ALA A 25 -29.95 -1.06 12.37
N PRO A 26 -31.24 -0.86 12.74
CA PRO A 26 -32.08 -1.96 13.19
C PRO A 26 -32.15 -3.07 12.13
N LYS A 27 -32.08 -4.34 12.54
CA LYS A 27 -32.10 -5.49 11.61
C LYS A 27 -33.30 -5.48 10.65
N GLU A 28 -34.45 -4.98 11.12
CA GLU A 28 -35.67 -4.82 10.33
C GLU A 28 -35.52 -3.76 9.21
N PHE A 29 -34.74 -2.69 9.45
CA PHE A 29 -34.41 -1.69 8.44
C PHE A 29 -33.50 -2.29 7.36
N ILE A 30 -32.48 -3.05 7.75
CA ILE A 30 -31.53 -3.69 6.83
C ILE A 30 -32.23 -4.67 5.89
N ALA A 31 -33.15 -5.48 6.44
CA ALA A 31 -33.97 -6.41 5.65
C ALA A 31 -34.90 -5.69 4.65
N ASN A 32 -35.40 -4.49 4.99
CA ASN A 32 -36.25 -3.70 4.11
C ASN A 32 -35.47 -3.02 2.97
N VAL A 33 -34.23 -2.59 3.19
CA VAL A 33 -33.44 -1.90 2.16
C VAL A 33 -32.90 -2.89 1.10
N LYS A 34 -32.70 -4.16 1.45
CA LYS A 34 -32.26 -5.24 0.53
C LYS A 34 -33.12 -5.40 -0.72
N ASN A 35 -34.41 -5.08 -0.62
CA ASN A 35 -35.40 -5.33 -1.67
C ASN A 35 -35.84 -4.05 -2.41
N GLN A 36 -35.22 -2.91 -2.14
CA GLN A 36 -35.58 -1.63 -2.76
C GLN A 36 -34.65 -1.32 -3.93
N SER A 37 -35.22 -1.10 -5.11
CA SER A 37 -34.49 -0.48 -6.23
C SER A 37 -34.01 0.91 -5.79
N GLN A 38 -32.72 1.17 -5.95
CA GLN A 38 -32.16 2.50 -5.76
C GLN A 38 -31.84 3.10 -7.12
N GLU A 39 -32.35 4.30 -7.38
CA GLU A 39 -31.94 5.12 -8.51
C GLU A 39 -30.99 6.20 -8.00
N LEU A 40 -29.94 6.47 -8.77
CA LEU A 40 -29.00 7.55 -8.54
C LEU A 40 -29.10 8.54 -9.70
N GLU A 41 -29.45 9.78 -9.39
CA GLU A 41 -29.43 10.87 -10.35
C GLU A 41 -28.30 11.84 -10.01
N ILE A 42 -27.38 12.03 -10.95
CA ILE A 42 -26.27 12.99 -10.82
C ILE A 42 -26.47 14.12 -11.82
N SER A 43 -26.45 15.35 -11.32
CA SER A 43 -26.54 16.57 -12.12
C SER A 43 -25.41 17.53 -11.74
N LYS A 44 -25.06 18.46 -12.63
CA LYS A 44 -24.00 19.45 -12.41
C LYS A 44 -24.49 20.85 -12.75
N THR A 45 -24.23 21.81 -11.86
CA THR A 45 -24.48 23.25 -12.08
C THR A 45 -23.22 24.04 -11.77
N GLY A 46 -22.60 24.62 -12.80
CA GLY A 46 -21.26 25.21 -12.64
C GLY A 46 -20.24 24.14 -12.29
N ASP A 47 -19.54 24.28 -11.17
CA ASP A 47 -18.58 23.27 -10.64
C ASP A 47 -19.19 22.35 -9.56
N GLU A 48 -20.42 22.63 -9.12
CA GLU A 48 -21.13 21.86 -8.10
C GLU A 48 -21.88 20.69 -8.73
N TYR A 49 -21.68 19.50 -8.17
CA TYR A 49 -22.44 18.30 -8.47
C TYR A 49 -23.53 18.10 -7.42
N SER A 50 -24.66 17.57 -7.86
CA SER A 50 -25.80 17.20 -7.03
C SER A 50 -26.15 15.75 -7.29
N MET A 51 -26.03 14.92 -6.26
CA MET A 51 -26.30 13.48 -6.29
C MET A 51 -27.54 13.18 -5.47
N LYS A 52 -28.57 12.65 -6.14
CA LYS A 52 -29.84 12.26 -5.54
C LYS A 52 -29.94 10.74 -5.52
N SER A 53 -29.97 10.17 -4.32
CA SER A 53 -30.33 8.78 -4.10
C SER A 53 -31.83 8.69 -3.88
N ILE A 54 -32.53 7.96 -4.74
CA ILE A 54 -33.97 7.75 -4.69
C ILE A 54 -34.19 6.29 -4.28
N THR A 55 -34.73 6.07 -3.10
CA THR A 55 -35.09 4.72 -2.64
C THR A 55 -36.41 4.27 -3.24
N GLY A 56 -36.68 2.95 -3.24
CA GLY A 56 -37.97 2.40 -3.70
C GLY A 56 -39.20 2.89 -2.94
N THR A 57 -39.04 3.62 -1.83
CA THR A 57 -40.12 4.33 -1.10
C THR A 57 -40.29 5.79 -1.53
N ASN A 58 -39.65 6.23 -2.62
CA ASN A 58 -39.58 7.61 -3.09
C ASN A 58 -38.97 8.59 -2.06
N GLN A 59 -38.20 8.09 -1.10
CA GLN A 59 -37.38 8.99 -0.27
C GLN A 59 -36.18 9.43 -1.09
N VAL A 60 -35.95 10.75 -1.11
CA VAL A 60 -34.86 11.37 -1.85
C VAL A 60 -33.86 11.91 -0.85
N GLN A 61 -32.63 11.39 -0.90
CA GLN A 61 -31.49 12.00 -0.21
C GLN A 61 -30.63 12.70 -1.26
N GLU A 62 -30.45 14.01 -1.12
CA GLU A 62 -29.62 14.83 -2.00
C GLU A 62 -28.33 15.24 -1.27
N SER A 63 -27.19 15.00 -1.92
CA SER A 63 -25.90 15.54 -1.51
C SER A 63 -25.36 16.46 -2.59
N LYS A 64 -24.83 17.62 -2.17
CA LYS A 64 -24.20 18.62 -3.04
C LYS A 64 -22.73 18.77 -2.69
N TYR A 65 -21.86 18.74 -3.70
CA TYR A 65 -20.42 18.73 -3.49
C TYR A 65 -19.67 19.28 -4.70
N VAL A 66 -18.43 19.70 -4.46
CA VAL A 66 -17.45 19.99 -5.51
C VAL A 66 -16.39 18.89 -5.46
N LEU A 67 -16.04 18.31 -6.60
CA LEU A 67 -15.07 17.22 -6.64
C LEU A 67 -13.74 17.60 -6.01
N GLY A 68 -13.24 16.75 -5.12
CA GLY A 68 -11.96 16.97 -4.43
C GLY A 68 -12.01 17.98 -3.28
N HIS A 69 -13.18 18.54 -2.96
CA HIS A 69 -13.37 19.43 -1.83
C HIS A 69 -14.21 18.76 -0.73
N GLU A 70 -13.80 18.95 0.52
CA GLU A 70 -14.61 18.52 1.66
C GLU A 70 -15.87 19.40 1.77
N HIS A 71 -16.99 18.76 2.05
CA HIS A 71 -18.26 19.42 2.35
C HIS A 71 -18.94 18.75 3.54
N ARG A 72 -19.99 19.39 4.06
CA ARG A 72 -20.77 18.87 5.17
C ARG A 72 -22.15 18.42 4.68
N GLU A 73 -22.49 17.18 5.00
CA GLU A 73 -23.79 16.58 4.67
C GLU A 73 -24.66 16.45 5.91
N THR A 74 -25.95 16.69 5.74
CA THR A 74 -26.96 16.40 6.77
C THR A 74 -27.38 14.95 6.66
N MET A 75 -27.19 14.21 7.74
CA MET A 75 -27.55 12.80 7.84
C MET A 75 -29.03 12.64 8.17
N PRO A 76 -29.64 11.46 7.90
CA PRO A 76 -31.06 11.23 8.16
C PRO A 76 -31.50 11.40 9.63
N ASP A 77 -30.57 11.30 10.57
CA ASP A 77 -30.79 11.53 12.01
C ASP A 77 -30.70 13.02 12.41
N GLY A 78 -30.49 13.92 11.46
CA GLY A 78 -30.33 15.36 11.69
C GLY A 78 -28.91 15.77 12.08
N GLY A 79 -27.97 14.83 12.20
CA GLY A 79 -26.56 15.10 12.42
C GLY A 79 -25.88 15.69 11.18
N THR A 80 -24.70 16.29 11.35
CA THR A 80 -23.90 16.80 10.24
C THR A 80 -22.56 16.07 10.17
N GLN A 81 -22.11 15.71 8.97
CA GLN A 81 -20.92 14.90 8.78
C GLN A 81 -20.02 15.47 7.69
N ALA A 82 -18.70 15.40 7.89
CA ALA A 82 -17.73 15.70 6.84
C ALA A 82 -17.75 14.60 5.79
N SER A 83 -17.80 15.02 4.52
CA SER A 83 -17.83 14.17 3.35
C SER A 83 -16.88 14.69 2.28
N LEU A 84 -16.40 13.80 1.42
CA LEU A 84 -15.54 14.08 0.28
C LEU A 84 -15.94 13.20 -0.90
N VAL A 85 -16.10 13.80 -2.08
CA VAL A 85 -16.38 13.06 -3.31
C VAL A 85 -15.28 13.29 -4.33
N VAL A 86 -14.80 12.20 -4.94
CA VAL A 86 -13.78 12.22 -5.99
C VAL A 86 -14.11 11.30 -7.15
N SER A 87 -13.56 11.64 -8.33
CA SER A 87 -13.71 10.87 -9.57
C SER A 87 -12.47 10.04 -9.84
N ASP A 88 -12.66 8.72 -10.03
CA ASP A 88 -11.62 7.79 -10.47
C ASP A 88 -11.78 7.40 -11.94
N GLY A 89 -11.36 8.29 -12.82
CA GLY A 89 -11.52 8.08 -14.25
C GLY A 89 -12.97 8.35 -14.70
N PRO A 90 -13.36 7.87 -15.88
CA PRO A 90 -14.57 8.36 -16.54
C PRO A 90 -15.87 7.89 -15.87
N ASN A 91 -15.84 6.71 -15.26
CA ASN A 91 -17.03 5.94 -14.90
C ASN A 91 -17.07 5.57 -13.42
N ARG A 92 -16.14 6.07 -12.59
CA ARG A 92 -16.04 5.66 -11.19
C ARG A 92 -16.06 6.87 -10.28
N HIS A 93 -16.95 6.82 -9.31
CA HIS A 93 -17.16 7.86 -8.33
C HIS A 93 -16.96 7.31 -6.93
N ILE A 94 -16.27 8.07 -6.08
CA ILE A 94 -15.99 7.64 -4.73
C ILE A 94 -16.51 8.70 -3.78
N HIS A 95 -17.40 8.28 -2.91
CA HIS A 95 -17.98 9.10 -1.87
C HIS A 95 -17.51 8.58 -0.52
N THR A 96 -16.86 9.45 0.23
CA THR A 96 -16.34 9.14 1.55
C THR A 96 -17.03 9.97 2.61
N VAL A 97 -17.56 9.33 3.64
CA VAL A 97 -18.33 9.95 4.73
C VAL A 97 -17.73 9.51 6.06
N GLY A 98 -17.35 10.44 6.94
CA GLY A 98 -17.01 10.08 8.34
C GLY A 98 -18.19 9.37 9.02
N VAL A 99 -18.01 8.58 10.07
CA VAL A 99 -19.10 8.05 10.95
C VAL A 99 -18.49 7.82 12.33
N GLY A 100 -18.70 8.75 13.27
CA GLY A 100 -18.03 8.70 14.59
C GLY A 100 -16.51 8.78 14.44
N GLU A 101 -15.77 7.85 15.06
CA GLU A 101 -14.30 7.70 14.92
C GLU A 101 -13.88 6.96 13.64
N LYS A 102 -14.81 6.66 12.74
CA LYS A 102 -14.61 5.77 11.59
C LYS A 102 -15.04 6.44 10.31
N GLN A 103 -14.88 5.75 9.19
CA GLN A 103 -15.16 6.31 7.88
C GLN A 103 -15.75 5.23 6.97
N LEU A 104 -16.60 5.67 6.04
CA LEU A 104 -17.26 4.83 5.06
C LEU A 104 -16.90 5.33 3.68
N THR A 105 -16.55 4.42 2.79
CA THR A 105 -16.29 4.71 1.38
C THR A 105 -17.24 3.92 0.52
N ALA A 106 -18.08 4.63 -0.23
CA ALA A 106 -18.90 4.08 -1.28
C ALA A 106 -18.25 4.35 -2.64
N VAL A 107 -17.95 3.28 -3.38
CA VAL A 107 -17.47 3.32 -4.74
C VAL A 107 -18.66 3.05 -5.67
N TYR A 108 -19.01 4.02 -6.49
CA TYR A 108 -20.03 3.95 -7.54
C TYR A 108 -19.35 3.71 -8.87
N GLU A 109 -19.66 2.60 -9.52
CA GLU A 109 -19.25 2.30 -10.90
C GLU A 109 -20.47 2.53 -11.80
N LEU A 110 -20.34 3.50 -12.69
CA LEU A 110 -21.38 4.06 -13.56
C LEU A 110 -21.11 3.58 -14.99
N ASN A 111 -21.90 2.63 -15.48
CA ASN A 111 -21.75 2.10 -16.83
C ASN A 111 -23.08 2.21 -17.57
N ASP A 112 -23.15 3.05 -18.59
CA ASP A 112 -24.38 3.42 -19.28
C ASP A 112 -25.44 3.93 -18.29
N ASN A 113 -26.50 3.14 -18.06
CA ASN A 113 -27.55 3.41 -17.07
C ASN A 113 -27.47 2.49 -15.85
N GLU A 114 -26.44 1.65 -15.76
CA GLU A 114 -26.23 0.72 -14.65
C GLU A 114 -25.33 1.33 -13.59
N LEU A 115 -25.69 1.08 -12.33
CA LEU A 115 -24.90 1.43 -11.17
C LEU A 115 -24.51 0.17 -10.40
N ARG A 116 -23.21 0.01 -10.16
CA ARG A 116 -22.69 -0.90 -9.14
C ARG A 116 -22.14 -0.09 -7.97
N VAL A 117 -22.47 -0.49 -6.75
CA VAL A 117 -21.96 0.16 -5.54
C VAL A 117 -21.19 -0.82 -4.68
N THR A 118 -19.94 -0.50 -4.35
CA THR A 118 -19.18 -1.24 -3.34
C THR A 118 -18.97 -0.33 -2.14
N ILE A 119 -19.48 -0.73 -0.98
CA ILE A 119 -19.29 0.05 0.26
C ILE A 119 -18.27 -0.64 1.15
N THR A 120 -17.36 0.13 1.72
CA THR A 120 -16.36 -0.34 2.67
C THR A 120 -16.44 0.49 3.95
N ALA A 121 -16.40 -0.18 5.09
CA ALA A 121 -16.30 0.44 6.40
C ALA A 121 -14.91 0.23 6.97
N GLY A 122 -14.19 1.32 7.24
CA GLY A 122 -12.83 1.29 7.74
C GLY A 122 -12.16 2.66 7.66
N PRO A 123 -10.97 2.85 8.26
CA PRO A 123 -10.21 4.09 8.09
C PRO A 123 -9.91 4.31 6.58
N VAL A 124 -10.27 5.47 6.02
CA VAL A 124 -9.99 5.75 4.60
C VAL A 124 -8.59 6.25 4.39
N VAL A 125 -8.01 5.59 3.41
CA VAL A 125 -6.73 5.73 2.76
C VAL A 125 -6.87 6.80 1.70
N ALA A 126 -6.28 7.95 2.03
CA ALA A 126 -5.93 9.10 1.22
C ALA A 126 -6.51 9.30 -0.20
N VAL A 127 -6.92 10.54 -0.46
CA VAL A 127 -7.43 11.03 -1.74
C VAL A 127 -6.38 11.91 -2.45
N HIS A 128 -5.75 11.44 -3.51
CA HIS A 128 -4.79 12.27 -4.24
C HIS A 128 -5.46 13.45 -4.96
N GLN A 129 -4.71 14.53 -5.19
CA GLN A 129 -5.17 15.79 -5.81
C GLN A 129 -5.81 15.61 -7.20
N ASP A 130 -5.55 14.49 -7.88
CA ASP A 130 -6.10 14.14 -9.19
C ASP A 130 -7.36 13.23 -9.12
N GLY A 131 -8.03 13.16 -7.96
CA GLY A 131 -9.30 12.45 -7.78
C GLY A 131 -9.13 10.99 -7.41
N THR A 132 -7.99 10.67 -6.83
CA THR A 132 -7.38 9.37 -7.03
C THR A 132 -7.32 8.51 -5.77
N LEU A 133 -7.93 7.30 -5.81
CA LEU A 133 -8.01 6.40 -4.65
C LEU A 133 -6.87 5.39 -4.56
N GLU A 134 -6.43 5.20 -3.33
CA GLU A 134 -5.58 4.11 -2.86
C GLU A 134 -6.39 3.21 -1.90
N VAL A 135 -6.33 1.89 -2.06
CA VAL A 135 -6.88 0.93 -1.08
C VAL A 135 -5.69 0.31 -0.36
N GLY A 136 -5.36 0.84 0.81
CA GLY A 136 -4.16 0.48 1.54
C GLY A 136 -4.32 0.53 3.04
N ILE A 137 -4.58 -0.62 3.66
CA ILE A 137 -4.39 -0.92 5.09
C ILE A 137 -4.04 0.31 5.99
N GLY A 138 -5.06 1.02 6.51
CA GLY A 138 -4.99 1.72 7.79
C GLY A 138 -4.39 3.13 7.90
N ARG A 139 -4.25 3.93 6.83
CA ARG A 139 -3.71 5.32 6.93
C ARG A 139 -4.68 6.38 6.43
N SER A 140 -4.64 7.61 6.97
CA SER A 140 -5.51 8.72 6.57
C SER A 140 -4.92 9.57 5.43
N TYR A 141 -5.73 10.43 4.81
CA TYR A 141 -5.23 11.44 3.87
C TYR A 141 -4.20 12.39 4.49
N ASP A 142 -4.46 12.82 5.73
CA ASP A 142 -3.55 13.67 6.48
C ASP A 142 -2.18 13.02 6.67
N TRP A 143 -2.14 11.69 6.83
CA TRP A 143 -0.88 10.96 6.89
C TRP A 143 -0.10 11.03 5.57
N LEU A 144 -0.77 10.89 4.40
CA LEU A 144 -0.11 11.04 3.10
C LEU A 144 0.39 12.47 2.84
N LEU A 145 -0.27 13.49 3.39
CA LEU A 145 0.25 14.85 3.33
C LEU A 145 1.45 15.00 4.26
N ALA A 146 1.35 14.54 5.50
CA ALA A 146 2.40 14.67 6.49
C ALA A 146 3.67 13.87 6.14
N ILE A 147 3.56 12.70 5.49
CA ILE A 147 4.73 11.94 5.04
C ILE A 147 5.48 12.64 3.90
N LYS A 148 4.81 13.46 3.07
CA LYS A 148 5.51 14.26 2.03
C LYS A 148 6.41 15.32 2.63
N ASP A 149 6.02 15.84 3.79
CA ASP A 149 6.77 16.82 4.56
C ASP A 149 7.71 16.17 5.59
N PHE A 150 7.84 14.84 5.56
CA PHE A 150 8.74 14.12 6.46
C PHE A 150 10.19 14.57 6.26
N THR A 151 10.86 14.88 7.38
CA THR A 151 12.25 15.35 7.35
C THR A 151 13.20 14.17 7.17
N VAL A 152 13.79 14.07 5.97
CA VAL A 152 14.85 13.10 5.67
C VAL A 152 16.19 13.64 6.18
N ARG A 153 16.91 12.82 6.95
CA ARG A 153 18.24 13.14 7.47
C ARG A 153 19.32 12.55 6.55
N PRO A 154 20.51 13.17 6.45
CA PRO A 154 21.60 12.64 5.62
C PRO A 154 22.08 11.23 5.99
N THR A 155 21.82 10.82 7.24
CA THR A 155 22.19 9.50 7.78
C THR A 155 21.05 8.47 7.71
N ASP A 156 19.90 8.81 7.12
CA ASP A 156 18.78 7.87 7.02
C ASP A 156 19.07 6.81 5.94
N ILE A 157 18.69 5.57 6.25
CA ILE A 157 18.76 4.44 5.34
C ILE A 157 17.34 4.02 5.01
N TRP A 158 16.95 4.12 3.74
CA TRP A 158 15.62 3.77 3.27
C TRP A 158 15.63 2.43 2.53
N LEU A 159 14.83 1.48 3.02
CA LEU A 159 14.59 0.18 2.40
C LEU A 159 13.25 0.25 1.67
N CYS A 160 13.31 0.59 0.38
CA CYS A 160 12.15 0.78 -0.47
C CYS A 160 11.96 -0.44 -1.39
N GLY A 161 10.83 -1.14 -1.27
CA GLY A 161 10.55 -2.29 -2.11
C GLY A 161 9.07 -2.57 -2.19
N TYR A 162 8.63 -3.13 -3.33
CA TYR A 162 7.26 -3.60 -3.44
C TYR A 162 6.98 -4.71 -2.40
N HIS A 163 5.73 -4.88 -1.98
CA HIS A 163 5.42 -5.91 -0.98
C HIS A 163 5.87 -7.29 -1.45
N LYS A 164 6.28 -8.11 -0.48
CA LYS A 164 6.71 -9.51 -0.69
C LYS A 164 8.00 -9.68 -1.51
N SER A 165 8.71 -8.61 -1.86
CA SER A 165 10.02 -8.65 -2.55
C SER A 165 11.23 -8.76 -1.61
N GLY A 166 11.10 -9.43 -0.46
CA GLY A 166 12.24 -9.65 0.47
C GLY A 166 12.53 -8.54 1.49
N ASN A 167 11.67 -7.53 1.63
CA ASN A 167 11.87 -6.39 2.55
C ASN A 167 12.31 -6.78 3.97
N THR A 168 11.64 -7.73 4.61
CA THR A 168 11.99 -8.16 5.99
C THR A 168 13.35 -8.83 6.07
N TRP A 169 13.75 -9.55 5.02
CA TRP A 169 15.07 -10.15 4.95
C TRP A 169 16.16 -9.09 4.81
N LEU A 170 15.94 -8.11 3.92
CA LEU A 170 16.84 -6.97 3.75
C LEU A 170 16.92 -6.11 5.03
N SER A 171 15.78 -5.88 5.70
CA SER A 171 15.73 -5.18 6.99
C SER A 171 16.62 -5.84 8.05
N GLU A 172 16.61 -7.17 8.15
CA GLU A 172 17.46 -7.89 9.10
C GLU A 172 18.94 -7.79 8.72
N MET A 173 19.24 -8.00 7.44
CA MET A 173 20.61 -7.92 6.93
C MET A 173 21.22 -6.55 7.16
N VAL A 174 20.48 -5.47 6.85
CA VAL A 174 20.92 -4.09 7.09
C VAL A 174 21.04 -3.81 8.58
N SER A 175 20.13 -4.31 9.43
CA SER A 175 20.25 -4.16 10.89
C SER A 175 21.56 -4.76 11.42
N LEU A 176 21.92 -5.96 10.96
CA LEU A 176 23.18 -6.61 11.35
C LEU A 176 24.41 -5.88 10.80
N ILE A 177 24.37 -5.41 9.55
CA ILE A 177 25.44 -4.58 8.97
C ILE A 177 25.65 -3.31 9.81
N MET A 178 24.56 -2.65 10.21
CA MET A 178 24.65 -1.45 11.06
C MET A 178 25.08 -1.77 12.49
N ALA A 179 24.86 -3.00 12.96
CA ALA A 179 25.35 -3.52 14.23
C ALA A 179 26.76 -4.13 14.15
N ASP A 180 27.49 -3.97 13.03
CA ASP A 180 28.83 -4.54 12.79
C ASP A 180 28.90 -6.08 12.89
N GLY A 181 27.79 -6.75 12.55
CA GLY A 181 27.62 -8.20 12.66
C GLY A 181 27.43 -8.70 14.10
N VAL A 182 27.24 -7.81 15.08
CA VAL A 182 26.97 -8.18 16.47
C VAL A 182 25.51 -8.58 16.64
N VAL A 183 25.25 -9.89 16.57
CA VAL A 183 23.91 -10.49 16.62
C VAL A 183 23.12 -10.07 17.86
N ASP A 184 23.76 -10.00 19.02
CA ASP A 184 23.06 -9.69 20.27
C ASP A 184 22.39 -8.31 20.24
N ARG A 185 22.99 -7.32 19.57
CA ARG A 185 22.40 -5.97 19.41
C ARG A 185 21.08 -6.00 18.62
N VAL A 186 20.98 -6.90 17.65
CA VAL A 186 19.77 -7.03 16.80
C VAL A 186 18.67 -7.81 17.54
N ARG A 187 19.03 -8.64 18.52
CA ARG A 187 18.10 -9.41 19.36
C ARG A 187 17.47 -8.60 20.49
N GLU A 188 18.01 -7.43 20.81
CA GLU A 188 17.48 -6.59 21.88
C GLU A 188 16.06 -6.08 21.60
N ARG A 189 15.69 -5.94 20.32
CA ARG A 189 14.41 -5.36 19.89
C ARG A 189 13.87 -6.02 18.62
N PRO A 190 12.55 -6.11 18.45
CA PRO A 190 11.93 -6.64 17.24
C PRO A 190 12.21 -5.77 16.01
N ILE A 191 12.07 -6.37 14.83
CA ILE A 191 12.38 -5.71 13.55
C ILE A 191 11.51 -4.49 13.28
N GLU A 192 10.28 -4.46 13.82
CA GLU A 192 9.37 -3.32 13.77
C GLU A 192 9.92 -2.08 14.47
N GLU A 193 10.70 -2.26 15.54
CA GLU A 193 11.35 -1.17 16.27
C GLU A 193 12.68 -0.77 15.65
N ARG A 194 13.44 -1.75 15.13
CA ARG A 194 14.74 -1.50 14.48
C ARG A 194 14.59 -0.87 13.10
N VAL A 195 13.60 -1.33 12.35
CA VAL A 195 13.31 -0.93 10.97
C VAL A 195 11.81 -0.62 10.85
N PRO A 196 11.35 0.51 11.42
CA PRO A 196 9.97 0.95 11.30
C PRO A 196 9.52 1.03 9.85
N ASN A 197 8.32 0.51 9.59
CA ASN A 197 7.67 0.63 8.29
C ASN A 197 6.74 1.85 8.31
N VAL A 198 6.84 2.71 7.29
CA VAL A 198 6.02 3.94 7.21
C VAL A 198 4.52 3.63 7.21
N PHE A 199 4.08 2.49 6.68
CA PHE A 199 2.67 2.09 6.63
C PHE A 199 2.14 1.30 7.83
N LEU A 200 2.95 0.51 8.53
CA LEU A 200 2.46 -0.63 9.35
C LEU A 200 2.35 -0.44 10.88
N ASN A 201 2.38 0.78 11.42
CA ASN A 201 2.21 0.99 12.87
C ASN A 201 0.85 1.58 13.26
N TYR A 202 -0.06 0.70 13.64
CA TYR A 202 -1.46 0.98 13.98
C TYR A 202 -1.67 1.74 15.30
N GLU A 203 -0.68 1.81 16.18
CA GLU A 203 -0.90 2.27 17.56
C GLU A 203 -0.53 3.74 17.82
N PHE A 204 0.00 4.45 16.84
CA PHE A 204 0.45 5.83 17.06
C PHE A 204 -0.20 6.80 16.07
N ASN A 205 -1.16 7.58 16.58
CA ASN A 205 -1.56 8.86 15.98
C ASN A 205 -0.36 9.83 15.80
N ASN A 206 0.81 9.50 16.37
CA ASN A 206 2.06 10.25 16.33
C ASN A 206 3.23 9.50 15.64
N GLN A 207 2.98 8.55 14.73
CA GLN A 207 4.03 7.73 14.10
C GLN A 207 5.20 8.57 13.52
N LEU A 208 4.91 9.70 12.87
CA LEU A 208 5.93 10.59 12.33
C LEU A 208 6.80 11.22 13.45
N GLN A 209 6.22 11.56 14.60
CA GLN A 209 7.00 12.02 15.77
C GLN A 209 7.85 10.89 16.35
N TRP A 210 7.36 9.65 16.33
CA TRP A 210 8.15 8.51 16.75
C TRP A 210 9.35 8.30 15.81
N PHE A 211 9.18 8.40 14.48
CA PHE A 211 10.30 8.40 13.54
C PHE A 211 11.32 9.49 13.85
N GLU A 212 10.89 10.66 14.33
CA GLU A 212 11.80 11.72 14.77
C GLU A 212 12.57 11.36 16.05
N SER A 213 12.01 10.53 16.93
CA SER A 213 12.67 10.06 18.16
C SER A 213 13.72 8.97 17.94
N ILE A 214 13.75 8.33 16.76
CA ILE A 214 14.68 7.23 16.49
C ILE A 214 16.12 7.76 16.42
N PRO A 215 17.08 7.13 17.13
CA PRO A 215 18.49 7.47 17.06
C PRO A 215 19.06 7.40 15.64
N VAL A 216 20.07 8.20 15.36
CA VAL A 216 20.79 8.16 14.08
C VAL A 216 21.83 7.03 14.06
N PRO A 217 22.03 6.34 12.92
CA PRO A 217 21.25 6.41 11.68
C PRO A 217 19.89 5.69 11.82
N ARG A 218 18.83 6.25 11.23
CA ARG A 218 17.51 5.61 11.18
C ARG A 218 17.47 4.65 9.99
N ILE A 219 16.96 3.43 10.21
CA ILE A 219 16.67 2.49 9.12
C ILE A 219 15.15 2.46 8.94
N ILE A 220 14.65 2.82 7.77
CA ILE A 220 13.21 3.01 7.52
C ILE A 220 12.79 2.08 6.39
N ASN A 221 11.71 1.32 6.57
CA ASN A 221 11.12 0.51 5.50
C ASN A 221 9.92 1.22 4.87
N SER A 222 9.84 1.16 3.54
CA SER A 222 8.77 1.79 2.79
C SER A 222 8.35 0.95 1.59
N HIS A 223 7.07 1.02 1.27
CA HIS A 223 6.49 0.50 0.02
C HIS A 223 5.98 1.64 -0.88
N LEU A 224 6.29 2.89 -0.53
CA LEU A 224 5.90 4.07 -1.30
C LEU A 224 6.52 4.01 -2.70
N GLN A 225 5.73 4.40 -3.70
CA GLN A 225 6.26 4.71 -5.02
C GLN A 225 7.33 5.80 -4.91
N TYR A 226 8.33 5.77 -5.79
CA TYR A 226 9.45 6.74 -5.79
C TYR A 226 8.96 8.19 -5.74
N LYS A 227 7.89 8.52 -6.47
CA LYS A 227 7.29 9.87 -6.56
C LYS A 227 6.59 10.34 -5.29
N LEU A 228 6.29 9.44 -4.36
CA LEU A 228 5.64 9.74 -3.08
C LEU A 228 6.66 9.83 -1.93
N MET A 229 7.94 9.60 -2.20
CA MET A 229 9.01 9.74 -1.20
C MET A 229 9.25 11.23 -0.86
N PRO A 230 9.60 11.56 0.39
CA PRO A 230 9.87 12.94 0.78
C PRO A 230 11.10 13.48 0.00
N SER A 231 10.91 14.59 -0.72
CA SER A 231 11.91 15.35 -1.50
C SER A 231 12.45 14.83 -2.86
N PHE A 232 11.66 14.11 -3.67
CA PHE A 232 11.94 13.95 -5.13
C PHE A 232 10.67 14.10 -5.98
N LYS A 233 10.56 15.16 -6.81
CA LYS A 233 9.32 15.54 -7.53
C LYS A 233 9.22 15.01 -8.97
N SER A 234 8.14 14.27 -9.30
CA SER A 234 7.04 14.67 -10.22
C SER A 234 6.25 13.49 -10.85
N THR A 235 4.92 13.68 -10.95
CA THR A 235 3.88 13.10 -11.86
C THR A 235 2.87 12.02 -11.34
N ASN A 236 1.67 12.06 -11.94
CA ASN A 236 0.41 11.34 -11.67
C ASN A 236 0.49 9.79 -11.80
N CYS A 237 0.08 9.03 -10.77
CA CYS A 237 -0.41 7.64 -10.86
C CYS A 237 -1.09 7.18 -9.54
N LYS A 238 -1.98 6.16 -9.62
CA LYS A 238 -2.86 5.56 -8.58
C LYS A 238 -2.40 4.17 -8.09
N VAL A 239 -3.01 3.75 -6.96
CA VAL A 239 -3.12 2.41 -6.32
C VAL A 239 -2.02 2.10 -5.28
N PHE A 240 -2.38 1.35 -4.23
CA PHE A 240 -1.53 0.99 -3.10
C PHE A 240 -0.32 0.20 -3.56
N ASN A 241 0.84 0.87 -3.48
CA ASN A 241 2.12 0.51 -4.10
C ASN A 241 2.13 0.50 -5.64
N GLY A 242 1.00 0.79 -6.28
CA GLY A 242 0.83 0.95 -7.73
C GLY A 242 0.87 -0.34 -8.52
N ASP A 243 0.83 -0.19 -9.84
CA ASP A 243 1.28 -1.24 -10.76
C ASP A 243 2.74 -1.60 -10.44
N TRP A 244 3.02 -2.88 -10.22
CA TRP A 244 4.36 -3.36 -9.82
C TRP A 244 5.45 -2.89 -10.79
N CYS A 245 5.21 -2.94 -12.11
CA CYS A 245 6.18 -2.42 -13.08
C CYS A 245 6.40 -0.92 -12.87
N GLN A 246 5.35 -0.11 -12.70
CA GLN A 246 5.53 1.32 -12.47
C GLN A 246 6.34 1.60 -11.20
N HIS A 247 6.05 0.91 -10.09
CA HIS A 247 6.82 1.03 -8.86
C HIS A 247 8.29 0.72 -9.11
N VAL A 248 8.60 -0.44 -9.69
CA VAL A 248 9.98 -0.87 -9.94
C VAL A 248 10.69 0.02 -10.96
N ASN A 249 10.00 0.45 -12.00
CA ASN A 249 10.54 1.28 -13.08
C ASN A 249 11.12 2.59 -12.55
N ASP A 250 10.40 3.29 -11.67
CA ASP A 250 10.86 4.59 -11.19
C ASP A 250 12.13 4.47 -10.34
N TYR A 251 12.23 3.42 -9.51
CA TYR A 251 13.46 3.12 -8.75
C TYR A 251 14.60 2.65 -9.67
N TRP A 252 14.32 1.79 -10.66
CA TRP A 252 15.31 1.29 -11.61
C TRP A 252 15.90 2.41 -12.48
N LEU A 253 15.05 3.26 -13.05
CA LEU A 253 15.50 4.39 -13.88
C LEU A 253 16.30 5.40 -13.05
N SER A 254 15.92 5.61 -11.79
CA SER A 254 16.68 6.47 -10.87
C SER A 254 18.07 5.90 -10.60
N TYR A 255 18.17 4.60 -10.30
CA TYR A 255 19.42 3.87 -10.13
C TYR A 255 20.29 3.90 -11.41
N GLY A 256 19.73 3.45 -12.54
CA GLY A 256 20.42 3.35 -13.83
C GLY A 256 20.82 4.68 -14.45
N SER A 257 20.24 5.80 -14.01
CA SER A 257 20.64 7.14 -14.46
C SER A 257 22.07 7.52 -14.08
N GLY A 258 22.66 6.85 -13.08
CA GLY A 258 23.98 7.19 -12.54
C GLY A 258 24.04 8.54 -11.79
N LYS A 259 22.91 9.25 -11.67
CA LYS A 259 22.83 10.57 -11.03
C LYS A 259 22.64 10.51 -9.52
N GLN A 260 22.29 9.34 -8.99
CA GLN A 260 21.98 9.13 -7.58
C GLN A 260 22.95 8.09 -6.98
N PRO A 261 24.13 8.51 -6.47
CA PRO A 261 25.12 7.60 -5.92
C PRO A 261 24.67 6.94 -4.61
N ASN A 262 23.59 7.45 -4.01
CA ASN A 262 22.96 7.00 -2.78
C ASN A 262 21.76 6.07 -3.01
N VAL A 263 21.69 5.41 -4.17
CA VAL A 263 20.67 4.38 -4.46
C VAL A 263 21.37 3.09 -4.83
N LEU A 264 21.02 2.01 -4.13
CA LEU A 264 21.42 0.64 -4.46
C LEU A 264 20.17 -0.15 -4.82
N PHE A 265 20.16 -0.76 -6.01
CA PHE A 265 19.11 -1.68 -6.41
C PHE A 265 19.49 -3.11 -6.00
N VAL A 266 18.58 -3.83 -5.35
CA VAL A 266 18.80 -5.20 -4.88
C VAL A 266 17.66 -6.07 -5.40
N ALA A 267 17.99 -7.11 -6.17
CA ALA A 267 17.03 -8.13 -6.56
C ALA A 267 16.90 -9.22 -5.48
N TYR A 268 15.68 -9.73 -5.28
CA TYR A 268 15.43 -10.81 -4.32
C TYR A 268 16.20 -12.08 -4.71
N GLU A 269 16.28 -12.35 -6.00
CA GLU A 269 16.92 -13.52 -6.57
C GLU A 269 18.44 -13.51 -6.31
N GLU A 270 19.07 -12.34 -6.39
CA GLU A 270 20.48 -12.16 -6.05
C GLU A 270 20.75 -12.35 -4.55
N LEU A 271 19.83 -11.91 -3.69
CA LEU A 271 19.89 -12.17 -2.25
C LEU A 271 19.86 -13.69 -1.96
N VAL A 272 19.01 -14.44 -2.68
CA VAL A 272 18.93 -15.91 -2.54
C VAL A 272 20.17 -16.58 -3.10
N ALA A 273 20.62 -16.20 -4.29
CA ALA A 273 21.71 -16.87 -4.98
C ALA A 273 23.09 -16.55 -4.38
N ASN A 274 23.31 -15.31 -3.93
CA ASN A 274 24.63 -14.77 -3.62
C ASN A 274 24.64 -13.94 -2.32
N ALA A 275 24.05 -14.46 -1.24
CA ALA A 275 23.88 -13.74 0.03
C ALA A 275 25.17 -13.08 0.57
N ALA A 276 26.31 -13.79 0.57
CA ALA A 276 27.58 -13.25 1.06
C ALA A 276 28.09 -12.07 0.22
N THR A 277 27.97 -12.15 -1.10
CA THR A 277 28.29 -11.06 -2.02
C THR A 277 27.38 -9.87 -1.76
N MET A 278 26.07 -10.11 -1.61
CA MET A 278 25.11 -9.05 -1.37
C MET A 278 25.34 -8.34 -0.02
N VAL A 279 25.69 -9.07 1.04
CA VAL A 279 26.12 -8.49 2.33
C VAL A 279 27.30 -7.55 2.14
N ARG A 280 28.31 -7.94 1.34
CA ARG A 280 29.47 -7.07 1.07
C ARG A 280 29.10 -5.86 0.24
N THR A 281 28.26 -6.02 -0.78
CA THR A 281 27.77 -4.92 -1.63
C THR A 281 27.01 -3.89 -0.80
N ILE A 282 26.06 -4.35 0.03
CA ILE A 282 25.28 -3.47 0.91
C ILE A 282 26.19 -2.81 1.96
N ALA A 283 27.10 -3.57 2.59
CA ALA A 283 28.03 -3.01 3.57
C ALA A 283 28.90 -1.92 2.93
N HIS A 284 29.46 -2.17 1.75
CA HIS A 284 30.27 -1.20 1.01
C HIS A 284 29.47 0.06 0.66
N PHE A 285 28.24 -0.11 0.18
CA PHE A 285 27.32 1.00 -0.12
C PHE A 285 27.01 1.84 1.13
N LEU A 286 26.91 1.20 2.30
CA LEU A 286 26.73 1.87 3.60
C LEU A 286 28.05 2.35 4.23
N GLY A 287 29.16 2.34 3.49
CA GLY A 287 30.47 2.83 3.94
C GLY A 287 31.18 1.91 4.94
N LYS A 288 30.81 0.62 4.99
CA LYS A 288 31.38 -0.39 5.89
C LYS A 288 32.15 -1.45 5.11
N GLN A 289 33.10 -2.08 5.78
CA GLN A 289 33.85 -3.24 5.27
C GLN A 289 34.00 -4.26 6.39
N PHE A 290 33.90 -5.53 6.04
CA PHE A 290 33.90 -6.63 7.00
C PHE A 290 34.83 -7.76 6.57
N ALA A 291 35.44 -8.41 7.56
CA ALA A 291 36.15 -9.67 7.35
C ALA A 291 35.15 -10.80 7.07
N ASP A 292 35.63 -11.86 6.42
CA ASP A 292 34.80 -13.00 5.99
C ASP A 292 34.01 -13.62 7.14
N LYS A 293 34.63 -13.78 8.31
CA LYS A 293 33.96 -14.28 9.51
C LYS A 293 32.71 -13.48 9.90
N THR A 294 32.77 -12.15 9.78
CA THR A 294 31.63 -11.28 10.08
C THR A 294 30.55 -11.43 9.00
N VAL A 295 30.94 -11.51 7.73
CA VAL A 295 30.01 -11.78 6.61
C VAL A 295 29.31 -13.12 6.81
N ASP A 296 30.04 -14.18 7.14
CA ASP A 296 29.49 -15.52 7.41
C ASP A 296 28.50 -15.50 8.58
N THR A 297 28.81 -14.73 9.62
CA THR A 297 27.90 -14.53 10.77
C THR A 297 26.59 -13.88 10.33
N ILE A 298 26.66 -12.83 9.51
CA ILE A 298 25.48 -12.14 8.99
C ILE A 298 24.67 -13.08 8.10
N VAL A 299 25.31 -13.76 7.15
CA VAL A 299 24.65 -14.70 6.22
C VAL A 299 23.97 -15.84 6.98
N SER A 300 24.65 -16.43 7.97
CA SER A 300 24.09 -17.49 8.80
C SER A 300 22.86 -17.03 9.57
N HIS A 301 22.92 -15.85 10.20
CA HIS A 301 21.81 -15.29 10.95
C HIS A 301 20.62 -14.90 10.07
N CYS A 302 20.90 -14.38 8.87
CA CYS A 302 19.89 -14.04 7.89
C CYS A 302 19.41 -15.23 7.06
N SER A 303 19.81 -16.47 7.35
CA SER A 303 19.31 -17.63 6.61
C SER A 303 17.78 -17.74 6.75
N LEU A 304 17.10 -18.26 5.73
CA LEU A 304 15.64 -18.37 5.73
C LEU A 304 15.12 -19.18 6.92
N ASP A 305 15.84 -20.24 7.30
CA ASP A 305 15.46 -21.08 8.43
C ASP A 305 15.63 -20.32 9.76
N THR A 306 16.75 -19.62 9.96
CA THR A 306 16.92 -18.77 11.15
C THR A 306 15.88 -17.66 11.20
N MET A 307 15.62 -16.97 10.09
CA MET A 307 14.62 -15.90 10.00
C MET A 307 13.19 -16.40 10.30
N ARG A 308 12.87 -17.63 9.93
CA ARG A 308 11.54 -18.22 10.15
C ARG A 308 11.25 -18.42 11.64
N ASP A 309 12.25 -18.86 12.37
CA ASP A 309 12.11 -19.21 13.79
C ASP A 309 12.55 -18.06 14.72
N ASN A 310 13.09 -16.95 14.18
CA ASN A 310 13.53 -15.80 14.96
C ASN A 310 12.33 -14.89 15.34
N PRO A 311 11.92 -14.83 16.63
CA PRO A 311 10.80 -13.97 17.06
C PRO A 311 11.08 -12.49 16.86
N MET A 312 12.35 -12.08 16.76
CA MET A 312 12.74 -10.68 16.53
C MET A 312 12.66 -10.26 15.05
N ALA A 313 12.41 -11.19 14.13
CA ALA A 313 12.37 -10.92 12.69
C ALA A 313 11.16 -11.54 11.96
N ASN A 314 10.50 -12.54 12.55
CA ASN A 314 9.42 -13.29 11.91
C ASN A 314 8.03 -12.61 12.03
N ARG A 315 7.95 -11.43 12.66
CA ARG A 315 6.72 -10.62 12.79
C ARG A 315 5.53 -11.42 13.36
N ALA A 316 5.78 -12.31 14.32
CA ALA A 316 4.76 -13.16 14.91
C ALA A 316 3.60 -12.37 15.56
N GLU A 317 3.90 -11.21 16.15
CA GLU A 317 2.88 -10.35 16.76
C GLU A 317 1.92 -9.77 15.71
N LEU A 318 2.44 -9.29 14.58
CA LEU A 318 1.61 -8.83 13.46
C LEU A 318 0.65 -9.92 12.96
N LEU A 319 1.14 -11.16 12.85
CA LEU A 319 0.30 -12.28 12.45
C LEU A 319 -0.76 -12.66 13.49
N THR A 320 -0.50 -12.36 14.77
CA THR A 320 -1.48 -12.59 15.85
C THR A 320 -2.64 -11.60 15.75
N THR A 321 -2.34 -10.34 15.41
CA THR A 321 -3.34 -9.26 15.37
C THR A 321 -4.13 -9.21 14.06
N CYS A 322 -3.50 -9.51 12.92
CA CYS A 322 -4.15 -9.38 11.60
C CYS A 322 -3.86 -10.54 10.63
N GLY A 323 -3.26 -11.64 11.09
CA GLY A 323 -2.93 -12.79 10.26
C GLY A 323 -3.98 -13.90 10.29
N THR A 324 -3.90 -14.81 9.32
CA THR A 324 -4.66 -16.06 9.35
C THR A 324 -4.04 -17.01 10.39
N PRO A 325 -4.85 -17.70 11.23
CA PRO A 325 -4.34 -18.69 12.18
C PRO A 325 -3.45 -19.74 11.49
N GLY A 326 -2.25 -19.96 12.02
CA GLY A 326 -1.28 -20.91 11.48
C GLY A 326 -0.45 -20.40 10.28
N ALA A 327 -0.68 -19.17 9.80
CA ALA A 327 0.18 -18.55 8.80
C ALA A 327 1.58 -18.26 9.36
N ARG A 328 2.57 -18.31 8.47
CA ARG A 328 3.96 -17.88 8.76
C ARG A 328 4.33 -16.70 7.88
N PHE A 329 5.04 -15.72 8.46
CA PHE A 329 5.44 -14.52 7.73
C PHE A 329 6.55 -14.85 6.72
N VAL A 330 7.56 -15.59 7.20
CA VAL A 330 8.59 -16.21 6.39
C VAL A 330 8.07 -17.57 5.90
N ARG A 331 7.66 -17.63 4.62
CA ARG A 331 7.02 -18.80 4.00
C ARG A 331 8.06 -19.81 3.46
N LYS A 332 8.21 -19.89 2.13
CA LYS A 332 9.15 -20.82 1.46
C LYS A 332 10.51 -20.18 1.20
N GLY A 333 10.52 -18.92 0.76
CA GLY A 333 11.76 -18.20 0.43
C GLY A 333 12.50 -18.70 -0.81
N VAL A 334 11.83 -19.39 -1.73
CA VAL A 334 12.46 -19.97 -2.94
C VAL A 334 12.12 -19.16 -4.20
N VAL A 335 13.06 -19.11 -5.14
CA VAL A 335 12.87 -18.51 -6.47
C VAL A 335 12.16 -19.52 -7.37
N GLY A 336 11.20 -19.05 -8.18
CA GLY A 336 10.52 -19.88 -9.18
C GLY A 336 9.27 -20.65 -8.69
N ASP A 337 8.84 -20.51 -7.44
CA ASP A 337 7.64 -21.18 -6.89
C ASP A 337 6.33 -20.80 -7.63
N TRP A 338 6.35 -19.71 -8.40
CA TRP A 338 5.21 -19.30 -9.23
C TRP A 338 4.79 -20.40 -10.21
N ARG A 339 5.73 -21.23 -10.69
CA ARG A 339 5.47 -22.36 -11.60
C ARG A 339 4.56 -23.44 -10.99
N SER A 340 4.50 -23.52 -9.66
CA SER A 340 3.59 -24.43 -8.95
C SER A 340 2.21 -23.81 -8.67
N ASN A 341 2.01 -22.53 -8.97
CA ASN A 341 0.78 -21.79 -8.64
C ASN A 341 0.08 -21.20 -9.87
N MET A 342 0.78 -21.06 -11.01
CA MET A 342 0.24 -20.49 -12.23
C MET A 342 0.19 -21.54 -13.33
N THR A 343 -0.88 -21.50 -14.13
CA THR A 343 -0.95 -22.23 -15.40
C THR A 343 -0.08 -21.56 -16.47
N ASP A 344 0.28 -22.29 -17.52
CA ASP A 344 1.04 -21.75 -18.65
C ASP A 344 0.33 -20.54 -19.30
N VAL A 345 -1.00 -20.56 -19.34
CA VAL A 345 -1.82 -19.47 -19.88
C VAL A 345 -1.72 -18.21 -19.03
N GLU A 346 -1.78 -18.35 -17.70
CA GLU A 346 -1.63 -17.23 -16.77
C GLU A 346 -0.23 -16.65 -16.80
N SER A 347 0.79 -17.51 -16.86
CA SER A 347 2.20 -17.09 -17.00
C SER A 347 2.39 -16.31 -18.29
N ALA A 348 1.95 -16.85 -19.43
CA ALA A 348 2.09 -16.18 -20.72
C ALA A 348 1.36 -14.83 -20.77
N ARG A 349 0.23 -14.70 -20.05
CA ARG A 349 -0.48 -13.43 -19.91
C ARG A 349 0.31 -12.43 -19.07
N PHE A 350 0.94 -12.88 -17.98
CA PHE A 350 1.83 -12.05 -17.16
C PHE A 350 3.03 -11.56 -17.98
N ASP A 351 3.72 -12.46 -18.68
CA ASP A 351 4.88 -12.15 -19.51
C ASP A 351 4.51 -11.13 -20.59
N ARG A 352 3.39 -11.34 -21.29
CA ARG A 352 2.92 -10.39 -22.30
C ARG A 352 2.64 -9.00 -21.73
N ARG A 353 2.11 -8.94 -20.50
CA ARG A 353 1.77 -7.68 -19.84
C ARG A 353 2.99 -6.92 -19.35
N TYR A 354 4.03 -7.61 -18.89
CA TYR A 354 5.12 -7.00 -18.13
C TYR A 354 6.50 -7.12 -18.79
N ALA A 355 6.81 -8.20 -19.52
CA ALA A 355 8.13 -8.38 -20.13
C ALA A 355 8.49 -7.24 -21.10
N GLN A 356 7.54 -6.79 -21.92
CA GLN A 356 7.75 -5.65 -22.83
C GLN A 356 8.03 -4.34 -22.07
N ARG A 357 7.38 -4.14 -20.91
CA ARG A 357 7.50 -2.93 -20.09
C ARG A 357 8.85 -2.87 -19.38
N LEU A 358 9.33 -4.01 -18.90
CA LEU A 358 10.63 -4.13 -18.23
C LEU A 358 11.78 -4.07 -19.24
N ALA A 359 11.63 -4.73 -20.39
CA ALA A 359 12.60 -4.65 -21.48
C ALA A 359 12.76 -3.22 -21.99
N ALA A 360 11.68 -2.43 -22.05
CA ALA A 360 11.73 -1.02 -22.47
C ALA A 360 12.62 -0.13 -21.59
N ILE A 361 12.87 -0.52 -20.33
CA ILE A 361 13.76 0.19 -19.40
C ILE A 361 15.09 -0.55 -19.17
N GLY A 362 15.35 -1.61 -19.94
CA GLY A 362 16.55 -2.44 -19.79
C GLY A 362 16.61 -3.25 -18.49
N LEU A 363 15.49 -3.40 -17.77
CA LEU A 363 15.42 -4.23 -16.58
C LEU A 363 15.11 -5.67 -16.99
N ARG A 364 16.02 -6.59 -16.65
CA ARG A 364 15.79 -8.03 -16.76
C ARG A 364 15.46 -8.59 -15.38
N VAL A 365 14.33 -9.27 -15.25
CA VAL A 365 13.97 -10.00 -14.03
C VAL A 365 14.52 -11.40 -14.13
N CYS A 366 15.19 -11.86 -13.08
CA CYS A 366 15.56 -13.27 -12.94
C CYS A 366 14.33 -14.04 -12.48
N ASP A 367 13.87 -15.01 -13.26
CA ASP A 367 12.67 -15.80 -12.95
C ASP A 367 13.00 -17.25 -12.54
N ASP A 368 14.29 -17.59 -12.55
CA ASP A 368 14.83 -18.86 -12.05
C ASP A 368 16.22 -18.70 -11.38
N MET A 369 16.65 -19.76 -10.69
CA MET A 369 17.92 -19.79 -9.96
C MET A 369 19.14 -19.84 -10.88
N ALA A 370 19.02 -20.37 -12.10
CA ALA A 370 20.15 -20.46 -13.03
C ALA A 370 20.47 -19.08 -13.61
N ASP A 371 19.46 -18.25 -13.83
CA ASP A 371 19.61 -16.84 -14.20
C ASP A 371 20.11 -16.00 -13.02
N ALA A 372 19.64 -16.26 -11.79
CA ALA A 372 20.09 -15.54 -10.59
C ALA A 372 21.57 -15.76 -10.23
N GLN A 373 22.18 -16.82 -10.74
CA GLN A 373 23.58 -17.19 -10.50
C GLN A 373 24.55 -16.66 -11.57
N ARG A 374 24.02 -16.11 -12.68
CA ARG A 374 24.81 -15.48 -13.76
C ARG A 374 25.04 -14.02 -13.46
#